data_AF-A0A9P7JUM2-F1
#
_entry.id   AF-A0A9P7JUM2-F1
#
_cell.length_a   1.000
_cell.length_b   1.000
_cell.length_c   1.000
_cell.angle_alpha   90.00
_cell.angle_beta   90.00
_cell.angle_gamma   90.00
#
_symmetry.space_group_name_H-M   'P 1'
#
loop_
_entity.id
_entity.type
_entity.pdbx_description
1 polymer ?
#
loop_
_entity_poly.entity_id
_entity_poly.type
_entity_poly.pdbx_seq_one_letter_code
_entity_poly.pdbx_strand_id
1 'polypeptide(L)'
;MGKESDDAVPQEYPYFWSKGSSIALPDFLTKYKPSMVQNDGTKPWIWVEGTKRNPNTSESNAAAAISEAAALLKEVSQRVEEIKNDDSIPMRSNKKTGAKSKKEVREKVQADATEKLKDISIKHNYVCGKWLIFAPADKVDLIWSKIATSLVSGALASTCAFLTKVATSPANETPHHQHVICLYIPDVYDKEAVTDVMKVLLRNHGVNLSGVKSDLYTGAGLDSKHSSGIPSTVWKNTTLLADSEIKDLKDIYFSELNVASTSIAKPDEKKDQPSTTTKKKPVPKKKIQEDDPFASEDEADAQEAERKQKVQAKGKSGKRPQTSDMDENADESVEPKTKKKKSTR
;
A
#
# COMPACT_ATOMS: atom_id res chain seq x y z
N MET A 1 -30.83 3.48 -12.57
CA MET A 1 -30.40 4.80 -12.05
C MET A 1 -28.89 4.72 -11.87
N GLY A 2 -28.12 5.68 -12.38
CA GLY A 2 -26.69 5.75 -12.07
C GLY A 2 -26.50 6.17 -10.61
N LYS A 3 -25.46 5.67 -9.95
CA LYS A 3 -24.92 6.40 -8.80
C LYS A 3 -24.30 7.69 -9.34
N GLU A 4 -24.61 8.81 -8.72
CA GLU A 4 -23.80 10.02 -8.88
C GLU A 4 -22.40 9.72 -8.33
N SER A 5 -21.37 10.37 -8.88
CA SER A 5 -19.99 10.07 -8.49
C SER A 5 -19.76 10.49 -7.03
N ASP A 6 -19.23 9.58 -6.22
CA ASP A 6 -18.71 9.88 -4.86
C ASP A 6 -17.66 11.00 -4.87
N ASP A 7 -17.07 11.30 -6.03
CA ASP A 7 -16.07 12.34 -6.25
C ASP A 7 -16.66 13.70 -6.71
N ALA A 8 -17.98 13.80 -6.88
CA ALA A 8 -18.66 15.07 -7.17
C ALA A 8 -18.93 15.86 -5.88
N VAL A 9 -18.74 17.18 -5.93
CA VAL A 9 -19.11 18.11 -4.84
C VAL A 9 -20.50 18.70 -5.16
N PRO A 10 -21.51 18.55 -4.29
CA PRO A 10 -22.82 19.15 -4.51
C PRO A 10 -22.77 20.68 -4.53
N GLN A 11 -23.67 21.30 -5.29
CA GLN A 11 -23.85 22.74 -5.28
C GLN A 11 -24.30 23.20 -3.88
N GLU A 12 -23.65 24.24 -3.34
CA GLU A 12 -23.86 24.78 -1.97
C GLU A 12 -23.65 23.76 -0.82
N TYR A 13 -22.72 22.81 -0.99
CA TYR A 13 -22.42 21.81 0.05
C TYR A 13 -21.72 22.41 1.29
N PRO A 14 -22.34 22.38 2.50
CA PRO A 14 -21.83 23.09 3.68
C PRO A 14 -20.61 22.43 4.35
N TYR A 15 -20.22 21.23 3.90
CA TYR A 15 -19.02 20.51 4.35
C TYR A 15 -17.88 20.64 3.31
N PHE A 16 -17.91 21.65 2.45
CA PHE A 16 -16.82 22.02 1.54
C PHE A 16 -16.15 23.33 1.98
N TRP A 17 -14.84 23.31 2.18
CA TRP A 17 -14.04 24.50 2.46
C TRP A 17 -13.10 24.83 1.30
N SER A 18 -12.97 26.13 1.00
CA SER A 18 -11.96 26.69 0.10
C SER A 18 -11.45 28.02 0.64
N LYS A 19 -10.40 28.56 0.02
CA LYS A 19 -9.90 29.92 0.29
C LYS A 19 -10.92 31.05 -0.01
N GLY A 20 -12.08 30.73 -0.60
CA GLY A 20 -13.22 31.65 -0.78
C GLY A 20 -14.39 31.43 0.19
N SER A 21 -14.30 30.47 1.11
CA SER A 21 -15.35 30.21 2.10
C SER A 21 -15.42 31.30 3.17
N SER A 22 -16.62 31.56 3.71
CA SER A 22 -16.90 32.65 4.66
C SER A 22 -16.39 32.44 6.09
N ILE A 23 -15.85 31.26 6.40
CA ILE A 23 -15.26 30.93 7.72
C ILE A 23 -13.82 30.45 7.55
N ALA A 24 -12.96 30.72 8.53
CA ALA A 24 -11.56 30.31 8.47
C ALA A 24 -11.42 28.78 8.60
N LEU A 25 -10.33 28.23 8.08
CA LEU A 25 -10.07 26.78 8.11
C LEU A 25 -10.08 26.20 9.55
N PRO A 26 -9.49 26.85 10.59
CA PRO A 26 -9.54 26.31 11.96
C PRO A 26 -10.97 26.20 12.50
N ASP A 27 -11.83 27.17 12.18
CA ASP A 27 -13.23 27.18 12.61
C ASP A 27 -14.04 26.09 11.88
N PHE A 28 -13.81 25.94 10.57
CA PHE A 28 -14.38 24.85 9.77
C PHE A 28 -14.00 23.48 10.32
N LEU A 29 -12.71 23.23 10.59
CA LEU A 29 -12.21 21.96 11.13
C LEU A 29 -12.71 21.70 12.56
N THR A 30 -12.86 22.75 13.38
CA THR A 30 -13.41 22.64 14.73
C THR A 30 -14.91 22.31 14.71
N LYS A 31 -15.65 22.89 13.76
CA LYS A 31 -17.11 22.72 13.58
C LYS A 31 -17.49 21.40 12.91
N TYR A 32 -16.68 20.93 11.95
CA TYR A 32 -16.97 19.78 11.10
C TYR A 32 -15.91 18.68 11.26
N LYS A 33 -15.96 18.02 12.43
CA LYS A 33 -15.11 16.88 12.78
C LYS A 33 -15.62 15.58 12.15
N PRO A 34 -14.80 14.82 11.39
CA PRO A 34 -15.22 13.55 10.78
C PRO A 34 -15.77 12.51 11.76
N SER A 35 -15.30 12.49 13.01
CA SER A 35 -15.83 11.62 14.07
C SER A 35 -17.27 11.96 14.49
N MET A 36 -17.64 13.25 14.42
CA MET A 36 -18.91 13.79 14.95
C MET A 36 -19.98 14.01 13.87
N VAL A 37 -19.58 14.27 12.62
CA VAL A 37 -20.53 14.37 11.50
C VAL A 37 -20.96 12.96 11.12
N GLN A 38 -22.25 12.65 11.31
CA GLN A 38 -22.85 11.39 10.89
C GLN A 38 -23.22 11.41 9.41
N ASN A 39 -22.99 10.28 8.73
CA ASN A 39 -23.41 10.02 7.36
C ASN A 39 -24.90 9.67 7.31
N ASP A 40 -25.73 10.65 7.01
CA ASP A 40 -27.19 10.48 6.80
C ASP A 40 -27.56 10.07 5.36
N GLY A 41 -26.58 9.66 4.55
CA GLY A 41 -26.74 9.37 3.12
C GLY A 41 -26.73 10.61 2.22
N THR A 42 -26.90 11.81 2.78
CA THR A 42 -26.78 13.09 2.03
C THR A 42 -25.41 13.74 2.23
N LYS A 43 -24.70 13.41 3.31
CA LYS A 43 -23.40 14.02 3.68
C LYS A 43 -22.28 12.99 3.91
N PRO A 44 -21.92 12.14 2.93
CA PRO A 44 -20.88 11.13 3.11
C PRO A 44 -19.44 11.66 3.25
N TRP A 45 -19.18 12.92 2.91
CA TRP A 45 -17.83 13.48 2.76
C TRP A 45 -17.69 14.88 3.40
N ILE A 46 -16.52 15.19 3.96
CA ILE A 46 -16.08 16.56 4.27
C ILE A 46 -14.87 16.88 3.38
N TRP A 47 -14.79 18.08 2.81
CA TRP A 47 -13.80 18.47 1.78
C TRP A 47 -13.05 19.75 2.14
N VAL A 48 -11.77 19.82 1.73
CA VAL A 48 -10.91 21.02 1.84
C VAL A 48 -10.10 21.18 0.54
N GLU A 49 -10.29 22.30 -0.16
CA GLU A 49 -9.48 22.73 -1.31
C GLU A 49 -8.26 23.54 -0.83
N GLY A 50 -7.05 23.14 -1.24
CA GLY A 50 -5.81 23.88 -0.98
C GLY A 50 -5.50 24.91 -2.04
N THR A 51 -5.53 24.48 -3.31
CA THR A 51 -5.22 25.30 -4.48
C THR A 51 -6.25 24.97 -5.55
N LYS A 52 -6.77 25.99 -6.25
CA LYS A 52 -7.79 25.81 -7.28
C LYS A 52 -7.29 24.86 -8.37
N ARG A 53 -8.08 23.83 -8.68
CA ARG A 53 -7.84 22.91 -9.79
C ARG A 53 -7.70 23.69 -11.10
N ASN A 54 -6.72 23.33 -11.93
CA ASN A 54 -6.55 23.92 -13.25
C ASN A 54 -7.78 23.55 -14.13
N PRO A 55 -8.57 24.52 -14.64
CA PRO A 55 -9.79 24.24 -15.40
C PRO A 55 -9.53 23.47 -16.70
N ASN A 56 -8.30 23.46 -17.23
CA ASN A 56 -7.92 22.66 -18.40
C ASN A 56 -7.90 21.14 -18.12
N THR A 57 -8.02 20.71 -16.86
CA THR A 57 -8.24 19.30 -16.47
C THR A 57 -9.73 18.93 -16.46
N SER A 58 -10.52 19.48 -17.38
CA SER A 58 -11.97 19.29 -17.44
C SER A 58 -12.33 17.83 -17.75
N GLU A 59 -13.20 17.23 -16.94
CA GLU A 59 -13.64 15.83 -17.05
C GLU A 59 -14.65 15.58 -18.19
N SER A 60 -14.63 16.40 -19.24
CA SER A 60 -15.55 16.32 -20.39
C SER A 60 -15.58 14.95 -21.07
N ASN A 61 -14.45 14.23 -21.01
CA ASN A 61 -14.28 12.91 -21.62
C ASN A 61 -14.42 11.76 -20.61
N ALA A 62 -14.63 12.04 -19.32
CA ALA A 62 -14.61 11.01 -18.26
C ALA A 62 -15.63 9.90 -18.51
N ALA A 63 -16.84 10.23 -18.99
CA ALA A 63 -17.86 9.23 -19.34
C ALA A 63 -17.41 8.28 -20.47
N ALA A 64 -16.69 8.80 -21.48
CA ALA A 64 -16.15 7.99 -22.57
C ALA A 64 -15.00 7.09 -22.08
N ALA A 65 -14.08 7.66 -21.28
CA ALA A 65 -12.99 6.93 -20.65
C ALA A 65 -13.50 5.77 -19.78
N ILE A 66 -14.47 6.06 -18.89
CA ILE A 66 -15.11 5.08 -18.00
C ILE A 66 -15.79 3.97 -18.81
N SER A 67 -16.50 4.29 -19.89
CA SER A 67 -17.14 3.28 -20.74
C SER A 67 -16.12 2.39 -21.47
N GLU A 68 -15.00 2.95 -21.92
CA GLU A 68 -13.93 2.21 -22.60
C GLU A 68 -13.19 1.28 -21.60
N ALA A 69 -12.89 1.79 -20.41
CA ALA A 69 -12.28 1.00 -19.33
C ALA A 69 -13.22 -0.10 -18.80
N ALA A 70 -14.51 0.17 -18.64
CA ALA A 70 -15.49 -0.84 -18.20
C ALA A 70 -15.65 -1.97 -19.23
N ALA A 71 -15.58 -1.66 -20.53
CA ALA A 71 -15.57 -2.66 -21.60
C ALA A 71 -14.31 -3.54 -21.54
N LEU A 72 -13.13 -2.93 -21.38
CA LEU A 72 -11.86 -3.64 -21.21
C LEU A 72 -11.86 -4.51 -19.94
N LEU A 73 -12.36 -4.00 -18.81
CA LEU A 73 -12.45 -4.78 -17.57
C LEU A 73 -13.35 -6.01 -17.73
N LYS A 74 -14.44 -5.90 -18.50
CA LYS A 74 -15.32 -7.04 -18.83
C LYS A 74 -14.62 -8.08 -19.70
N GLU A 75 -13.89 -7.66 -20.75
CA GLU A 75 -13.06 -8.52 -21.59
C GLU A 75 -12.05 -9.30 -20.74
N VAL A 76 -11.33 -8.59 -19.85
CA VAL A 76 -10.32 -9.20 -18.98
C VAL A 76 -10.94 -10.15 -17.97
N SER A 77 -12.05 -9.79 -17.30
CA SER A 77 -12.74 -10.69 -16.38
C SER A 77 -13.19 -11.99 -17.06
N GLN A 78 -13.70 -11.91 -18.29
CA GLN A 78 -14.02 -13.10 -19.08
C GLN A 78 -12.74 -13.90 -19.37
N ARG A 79 -11.67 -13.26 -19.85
CA ARG A 79 -10.43 -13.95 -20.23
C ARG A 79 -9.72 -14.61 -19.03
N VAL A 80 -9.83 -14.05 -17.83
CA VAL A 80 -9.33 -14.63 -16.58
C VAL A 80 -10.10 -15.90 -16.21
N GLU A 81 -11.43 -15.90 -16.39
CA GLU A 81 -12.27 -17.08 -16.14
C GLU A 81 -12.07 -18.18 -17.21
N GLU A 82 -11.81 -17.80 -18.47
CA GLU A 82 -11.35 -18.73 -19.51
C GLU A 82 -10.03 -19.41 -19.12
N ILE A 83 -9.00 -18.65 -18.73
CA ILE A 83 -7.69 -19.20 -18.28
C ILE A 83 -7.84 -20.12 -17.06
N LYS A 84 -8.81 -19.84 -16.19
CA LYS A 84 -9.14 -20.67 -15.02
C LYS A 84 -9.74 -22.01 -15.43
N ASN A 85 -10.63 -22.04 -16.42
CA ASN A 85 -11.36 -23.24 -16.86
C ASN A 85 -10.70 -23.99 -18.03
N ASP A 86 -9.64 -23.46 -18.65
CA ASP A 86 -8.89 -24.11 -19.73
C ASP A 86 -7.96 -25.21 -19.19
N ASP A 87 -8.32 -26.48 -19.36
CA ASP A 87 -7.52 -27.63 -18.91
C ASP A 87 -6.22 -27.86 -19.70
N SER A 88 -6.02 -27.19 -20.83
CA SER A 88 -4.75 -27.26 -21.58
C SER A 88 -3.62 -26.48 -20.93
N ILE A 89 -3.94 -25.49 -20.09
CA ILE A 89 -2.96 -24.67 -19.35
C ILE A 89 -2.60 -25.37 -18.03
N PRO A 90 -1.34 -25.79 -17.80
CA PRO A 90 -0.98 -26.48 -16.57
C PRO A 90 -1.10 -25.58 -15.34
N MET A 91 -1.41 -26.15 -14.17
CA MET A 91 -1.41 -25.37 -12.91
C MET A 91 0.00 -24.90 -12.49
N ARG A 92 1.07 -25.63 -12.88
CA ARG A 92 2.47 -25.30 -12.53
C ARG A 92 3.33 -25.15 -13.77
N SER A 93 4.22 -24.16 -13.76
CA SER A 93 5.18 -23.85 -14.84
C SER A 93 6.11 -25.04 -15.11
N ASN A 94 6.31 -25.44 -16.37
CA ASN A 94 7.24 -26.50 -16.72
C ASN A 94 8.42 -25.97 -17.54
N LYS A 95 9.56 -25.74 -16.87
CA LYS A 95 10.81 -25.26 -17.48
C LYS A 95 11.39 -26.18 -18.57
N LYS A 96 11.01 -27.47 -18.62
CA LYS A 96 11.46 -28.42 -19.65
C LYS A 96 10.66 -28.34 -20.96
N THR A 97 9.41 -27.88 -20.92
CA THR A 97 8.53 -27.76 -22.10
C THR A 97 8.23 -26.31 -22.48
N GLY A 98 8.65 -25.34 -21.66
CA GLY A 98 8.31 -23.92 -21.83
C GLY A 98 6.86 -23.57 -21.49
N ALA A 99 6.06 -24.54 -21.02
CA ALA A 99 4.66 -24.35 -20.70
C ALA A 99 4.47 -23.45 -19.48
N LYS A 100 3.78 -22.32 -19.68
CA LYS A 100 3.40 -21.35 -18.64
C LYS A 100 2.23 -21.87 -17.81
N SER A 101 2.21 -21.51 -16.53
CA SER A 101 1.13 -21.83 -15.60
C SER A 101 -0.11 -20.94 -15.79
N LYS A 102 -1.27 -21.42 -15.31
CA LYS A 102 -2.49 -20.58 -15.16
C LYS A 102 -2.23 -19.28 -14.38
N LYS A 103 -1.24 -19.25 -13.47
CA LYS A 103 -0.80 -18.04 -12.76
C LYS A 103 -0.10 -17.05 -13.71
N GLU A 104 0.97 -17.47 -14.37
CA GLU A 104 1.77 -16.60 -15.26
C GLU A 104 0.98 -16.08 -16.46
N VAL A 105 0.06 -16.88 -17.02
CA VAL A 105 -0.80 -16.45 -18.15
C VAL A 105 -1.80 -15.40 -17.69
N ARG A 106 -2.44 -15.59 -16.51
CA ARG A 106 -3.35 -14.61 -15.92
C ARG A 106 -2.63 -13.31 -15.57
N GLU A 107 -1.47 -13.40 -14.93
CA GLU A 107 -0.67 -12.23 -14.52
C GLU A 107 -0.20 -11.41 -15.72
N LYS A 108 0.14 -12.05 -16.85
CA LYS A 108 0.40 -11.32 -18.11
C LYS A 108 -0.85 -10.57 -18.59
N VAL A 109 -2.02 -11.22 -18.64
CA VAL A 109 -3.27 -10.56 -19.09
C VAL A 109 -3.63 -9.38 -18.17
N GLN A 110 -3.37 -9.49 -16.87
CA GLN A 110 -3.58 -8.39 -15.91
C GLN A 110 -2.59 -7.25 -16.11
N ALA A 111 -1.32 -7.53 -16.45
CA ALA A 111 -0.32 -6.51 -16.78
C ALA A 111 -0.66 -5.80 -18.11
N ASP A 112 -0.91 -6.56 -19.18
CA ASP A 112 -1.31 -6.05 -20.50
C ASP A 112 -2.56 -5.14 -20.39
N ALA A 113 -3.50 -5.50 -19.51
CA ALA A 113 -4.69 -4.69 -19.23
C ALA A 113 -4.42 -3.43 -18.40
N THR A 114 -3.44 -3.48 -17.49
CA THR A 114 -3.04 -2.32 -16.67
C THR A 114 -2.39 -1.23 -17.54
N GLU A 115 -1.59 -1.63 -18.53
CA GLU A 115 -1.04 -0.72 -19.54
C GLU A 115 -2.15 -0.10 -20.40
N LYS A 116 -3.06 -0.91 -20.96
CA LYS A 116 -4.24 -0.40 -21.69
C LYS A 116 -5.10 0.57 -20.86
N LEU A 117 -5.29 0.33 -19.56
CA LEU A 117 -6.04 1.23 -18.68
C LEU A 117 -5.33 2.58 -18.49
N LYS A 118 -3.99 2.60 -18.42
CA LYS A 118 -3.21 3.84 -18.44
C LYS A 118 -3.38 4.58 -19.78
N ASP A 119 -3.31 3.86 -20.90
CA ASP A 119 -3.47 4.47 -22.23
C ASP A 119 -4.87 5.09 -22.39
N ILE A 120 -5.93 4.45 -21.89
CA ILE A 120 -7.29 5.01 -21.84
C ILE A 120 -7.32 6.31 -21.00
N SER A 121 -6.72 6.32 -19.81
CA SER A 121 -6.64 7.53 -18.97
C SER A 121 -5.99 8.70 -19.71
N ILE A 122 -4.84 8.46 -20.34
CA ILE A 122 -4.06 9.48 -21.06
C ILE A 122 -4.80 9.96 -22.33
N LYS A 123 -5.31 9.02 -23.14
CA LYS A 123 -6.08 9.27 -24.37
C LYS A 123 -7.25 10.23 -24.15
N HIS A 124 -7.94 10.10 -23.02
CA HIS A 124 -9.10 10.93 -22.68
C HIS A 124 -8.77 12.15 -21.80
N ASN A 125 -7.51 12.32 -21.37
CA ASN A 125 -7.10 13.30 -20.34
C ASN A 125 -7.82 13.11 -18.98
N TYR A 126 -8.17 11.87 -18.63
CA TYR A 126 -8.82 11.50 -17.37
C TYR A 126 -7.82 10.78 -16.45
N VAL A 127 -6.71 11.48 -16.17
CA VAL A 127 -5.54 10.98 -15.43
C VAL A 127 -5.55 11.28 -13.93
N CYS A 128 -6.57 12.00 -13.45
CA CYS A 128 -6.73 12.37 -12.04
C CYS A 128 -6.91 11.13 -11.14
N GLY A 129 -6.62 11.29 -9.85
CA GLY A 129 -6.88 10.27 -8.84
C GLY A 129 -6.45 10.71 -7.44
N LYS A 130 -6.47 9.75 -6.50
CA LYS A 130 -6.30 10.00 -5.07
C LYS A 130 -5.36 9.03 -4.37
N TRP A 131 -4.57 9.55 -3.44
CA TRP A 131 -3.93 8.79 -2.37
C TRP A 131 -5.00 8.34 -1.37
N LEU A 132 -5.01 7.05 -1.03
CA LEU A 132 -5.91 6.47 -0.03
C LEU A 132 -5.20 6.34 1.32
N ILE A 133 -5.78 6.94 2.35
CA ILE A 133 -5.29 6.94 3.74
C ILE A 133 -6.41 6.41 4.63
N PHE A 134 -6.12 5.43 5.49
CA PHE A 134 -7.09 4.89 6.43
C PHE A 134 -6.77 5.32 7.86
N ALA A 135 -7.68 6.10 8.45
CA ALA A 135 -7.53 6.71 9.76
C ALA A 135 -8.45 6.02 10.80
N PRO A 136 -7.92 5.48 11.90
CA PRO A 136 -8.71 5.01 13.03
C PRO A 136 -9.64 6.10 13.59
N ALA A 137 -10.85 5.73 14.02
CA ALA A 137 -11.85 6.67 14.53
C ALA A 137 -11.38 7.51 15.73
N ASP A 138 -10.46 6.99 16.58
CA ASP A 138 -9.87 7.73 17.70
C ASP A 138 -8.87 8.82 17.27
N LYS A 139 -8.47 8.84 16.00
CA LYS A 139 -7.41 9.71 15.47
C LYS A 139 -7.80 10.48 14.21
N VAL A 140 -8.96 10.20 13.61
CA VAL A 140 -9.39 10.80 12.33
C VAL A 140 -9.37 12.32 12.38
N ASP A 141 -9.93 12.95 13.41
CA ASP A 141 -10.02 14.42 13.51
C ASP A 141 -8.64 15.10 13.52
N LEU A 142 -7.67 14.49 14.20
CA LEU A 142 -6.30 14.99 14.29
C LEU A 142 -5.55 14.81 12.95
N ILE A 143 -5.69 13.66 12.32
CA ILE A 143 -5.06 13.34 11.03
C ILE A 143 -5.66 14.24 9.92
N TRP A 144 -6.98 14.34 9.87
CA TRP A 144 -7.73 15.23 8.98
C TRP A 144 -7.30 16.68 9.13
N SER A 145 -7.30 17.21 10.36
CA SER A 145 -6.95 18.61 10.60
C SER A 145 -5.51 18.93 10.20
N LYS A 146 -4.56 18.01 10.42
CA LYS A 146 -3.17 18.12 9.95
C LYS A 146 -3.06 18.13 8.43
N ILE A 147 -3.70 17.19 7.75
CA ILE A 147 -3.67 17.09 6.27
C ILE A 147 -4.31 18.34 5.64
N ALA A 148 -5.52 18.71 6.09
CA ALA A 148 -6.24 19.89 5.61
C ALA A 148 -5.43 21.18 5.77
N THR A 149 -4.88 21.42 6.97
CA THR A 149 -4.04 22.61 7.23
C THR A 149 -2.78 22.60 6.35
N SER A 150 -2.14 21.44 6.21
CA SER A 150 -0.92 21.30 5.40
C SER A 150 -1.17 21.47 3.90
N LEU A 151 -2.34 21.07 3.40
CA LEU A 151 -2.75 21.26 2.00
C LEU A 151 -3.06 22.74 1.68
N VAL A 152 -3.52 23.50 2.66
CA VAL A 152 -3.90 24.92 2.49
C VAL A 152 -2.69 25.86 2.66
N SER A 153 -1.81 25.58 3.62
CA SER A 153 -0.74 26.49 4.07
C SER A 153 0.53 25.82 4.63
N GLY A 154 0.77 24.53 4.35
CA GLY A 154 1.97 23.81 4.82
C GLY A 154 2.62 22.95 3.75
N ALA A 155 3.34 21.90 4.16
CA ALA A 155 4.18 21.09 3.26
C ALA A 155 3.44 20.40 2.09
N LEU A 156 2.14 20.11 2.19
CA LEU A 156 1.36 19.60 1.05
C LEU A 156 1.00 20.70 0.04
N ALA A 157 0.87 21.96 0.47
CA ALA A 157 0.58 23.10 -0.41
C ALA A 157 1.73 23.41 -1.40
N SER A 158 2.93 22.88 -1.16
CA SER A 158 4.08 22.91 -2.09
C SER A 158 4.20 21.69 -3.00
N THR A 159 3.18 20.82 -3.04
CA THR A 159 3.11 19.64 -3.92
C THR A 159 2.04 19.81 -5.00
N CYS A 160 1.87 18.80 -5.87
CA CYS A 160 0.78 18.79 -6.84
C CYS A 160 -0.61 18.52 -6.23
N ALA A 161 -0.70 18.13 -4.95
CA ALA A 161 -1.97 17.84 -4.31
C ALA A 161 -2.83 19.11 -4.16
N PHE A 162 -4.10 19.03 -4.55
CA PHE A 162 -4.96 20.23 -4.68
C PHE A 162 -6.24 20.20 -3.82
N LEU A 163 -6.78 19.00 -3.56
CA LEU A 163 -8.05 18.78 -2.87
C LEU A 163 -7.94 17.57 -1.94
N THR A 164 -8.59 17.59 -0.78
CA THR A 164 -8.71 16.43 0.10
C THR A 164 -10.15 16.24 0.57
N LYS A 165 -10.59 14.99 0.74
CA LYS A 165 -11.86 14.65 1.39
C LYS A 165 -11.71 13.56 2.44
N VAL A 166 -12.64 13.48 3.39
CA VAL A 166 -12.70 12.45 4.43
C VAL A 166 -14.13 11.94 4.60
N ALA A 167 -14.26 10.63 4.79
CA ALA A 167 -15.55 9.99 5.06
C ALA A 167 -16.09 10.39 6.45
N THR A 168 -17.35 10.78 6.49
CA THR A 168 -18.09 11.05 7.74
C THR A 168 -18.40 9.76 8.50
N SER A 169 -18.62 9.87 9.81
CA SER A 169 -18.90 8.74 10.72
C SER A 169 -20.14 7.94 10.28
N PRO A 170 -20.12 6.60 10.28
CA PRO A 170 -21.27 5.80 9.86
C PRO A 170 -22.46 5.98 10.82
N ALA A 171 -23.68 5.92 10.30
CA ALA A 171 -24.91 6.04 11.11
C ALA A 171 -25.05 4.94 12.18
N ASN A 172 -24.46 3.76 11.94
CA ASN A 172 -24.36 2.66 12.90
C ASN A 172 -22.89 2.46 13.29
N GLU A 173 -22.61 2.31 14.58
CA GLU A 173 -21.25 2.06 15.09
C GLU A 173 -20.73 0.68 14.64
N THR A 174 -19.64 0.67 13.86
CA THR A 174 -18.97 -0.56 13.42
C THR A 174 -17.68 -0.77 14.21
N PRO A 175 -17.48 -1.92 14.89
CA PRO A 175 -16.22 -2.22 15.56
C PRO A 175 -15.01 -2.07 14.62
N HIS A 176 -13.94 -1.45 15.13
CA HIS A 176 -12.71 -1.15 14.38
C HIS A 176 -12.91 -0.27 13.13
N HIS A 177 -13.91 0.63 13.14
CA HIS A 177 -14.12 1.58 12.04
C HIS A 177 -12.84 2.36 11.67
N GLN A 178 -12.59 2.50 10.37
CA GLN A 178 -11.57 3.37 9.80
C GLN A 178 -12.21 4.32 8.80
N HIS A 179 -12.03 5.62 9.02
CA HIS A 179 -12.40 6.64 8.06
C HIS A 179 -11.39 6.63 6.93
N VAL A 180 -11.85 6.68 5.68
CA VAL A 180 -10.97 6.92 4.53
C VAL A 180 -10.80 8.42 4.31
N ILE A 181 -9.55 8.86 4.19
CA ILE A 181 -9.16 10.19 3.72
C ILE A 181 -8.55 10.01 2.32
N CYS A 182 -9.06 10.77 1.35
CA CYS A 182 -8.59 10.77 -0.03
C CYS A 182 -7.93 12.12 -0.34
N LEU A 183 -6.64 12.12 -0.70
CA LEU A 183 -5.91 13.31 -1.15
C LEU A 183 -5.70 13.25 -2.67
N TYR A 184 -6.25 14.22 -3.41
CA TYR A 184 -6.28 14.21 -4.87
C TYR A 184 -5.04 14.87 -5.48
N ILE A 185 -4.60 14.28 -6.60
CA ILE A 185 -3.47 14.71 -7.42
C ILE A 185 -3.91 14.77 -8.90
N PRO A 186 -3.40 15.72 -9.70
CA PRO A 186 -3.94 16.03 -11.03
C PRO A 186 -3.65 14.94 -12.07
N ASP A 187 -2.53 14.22 -11.93
CA ASP A 187 -2.13 13.09 -12.74
C ASP A 187 -1.56 12.00 -11.81
N VAL A 188 -2.08 10.77 -11.90
CA VAL A 188 -1.57 9.62 -11.15
C VAL A 188 -0.41 8.90 -11.85
N TYR A 189 -0.09 9.23 -13.09
CA TYR A 189 0.96 8.59 -13.90
C TYR A 189 2.27 9.38 -13.91
N ASP A 190 2.26 10.65 -13.49
CA ASP A 190 3.46 11.38 -13.06
C ASP A 190 4.03 10.74 -11.79
N LYS A 191 4.98 9.82 -11.97
CA LYS A 191 5.60 9.09 -10.85
C LYS A 191 6.34 10.02 -9.90
N GLU A 192 6.96 11.10 -10.39
CA GLU A 192 7.77 11.99 -9.56
C GLU A 192 6.89 12.83 -8.64
N ALA A 193 5.85 13.49 -9.19
CA ALA A 193 4.90 14.25 -8.39
C ALA A 193 4.10 13.37 -7.41
N VAL A 194 3.72 12.15 -7.82
CA VAL A 194 3.14 11.13 -6.92
C VAL A 194 4.07 10.82 -5.74
N THR A 195 5.38 10.69 -6.02
CA THR A 195 6.39 10.28 -5.04
C THR A 195 6.73 11.41 -4.06
N ASP A 196 6.71 12.66 -4.49
CA ASP A 196 6.96 13.80 -3.59
C ASP A 196 5.76 14.09 -2.67
N VAL A 197 4.52 13.89 -3.14
CA VAL A 197 3.34 13.83 -2.26
C VAL A 197 3.48 12.70 -1.23
N MET A 198 3.96 11.53 -1.64
CA MET A 198 4.21 10.40 -0.75
C MET A 198 5.24 10.74 0.34
N LYS A 199 6.37 11.35 -0.02
CA LYS A 199 7.42 11.77 0.92
C LYS A 199 6.86 12.72 1.98
N VAL A 200 6.08 13.74 1.58
CA VAL A 200 5.48 14.69 2.53
C VAL A 200 4.46 14.01 3.46
N LEU A 201 3.61 13.13 2.94
CA LEU A 201 2.65 12.37 3.77
C LEU A 201 3.36 11.48 4.81
N LEU A 202 4.49 10.87 4.46
CA LEU A 202 5.28 10.08 5.40
C LEU A 202 6.01 10.99 6.41
N ARG A 203 6.79 11.97 5.91
CA ARG A 203 7.75 12.78 6.68
C ARG A 203 7.12 13.85 7.56
N ASN A 204 5.97 14.40 7.18
CA ASN A 204 5.32 15.51 7.89
C ASN A 204 4.03 15.11 8.60
N HIS A 205 3.46 13.93 8.28
CA HIS A 205 2.18 13.46 8.85
C HIS A 205 2.23 12.04 9.43
N GLY A 206 3.22 11.21 9.08
CA GLY A 206 3.40 9.86 9.61
C GLY A 206 2.27 8.87 9.25
N VAL A 207 1.51 9.16 8.18
CA VAL A 207 0.29 8.39 7.86
C VAL A 207 0.59 7.03 7.23
N ASN A 208 -0.38 6.13 7.33
CA ASN A 208 -0.37 4.85 6.62
C ASN A 208 -1.13 5.00 5.30
N LEU A 209 -0.38 4.92 4.21
CA LEU A 209 -0.88 5.01 2.83
C LEU A 209 -1.22 3.61 2.32
N SER A 210 -2.34 3.48 1.59
CA SER A 210 -2.73 2.24 0.92
C SER A 210 -2.31 2.18 -0.56
N GLY A 211 -1.78 3.28 -1.11
CA GLY A 211 -1.46 3.46 -2.53
C GLY A 211 -2.30 4.53 -3.21
N VAL A 212 -2.10 4.67 -4.52
CA VAL A 212 -2.78 5.66 -5.39
C VAL A 212 -3.83 4.98 -6.25
N LYS A 213 -5.08 5.45 -6.20
CA LYS A 213 -6.17 4.99 -7.07
C LYS A 213 -6.57 6.06 -8.08
N SER A 214 -6.64 5.70 -9.37
CA SER A 214 -7.15 6.56 -10.44
C SER A 214 -8.67 6.79 -10.32
N ASP A 215 -9.13 7.96 -10.77
CA ASP A 215 -10.55 8.26 -10.93
C ASP A 215 -11.19 7.43 -12.06
N LEU A 216 -10.41 7.03 -13.09
CA LEU A 216 -10.84 6.02 -14.07
C LEU A 216 -11.13 4.67 -13.41
N TYR A 217 -10.24 4.21 -12.53
CA TYR A 217 -10.43 2.93 -11.81
C TYR A 217 -11.64 3.01 -10.87
N THR A 218 -11.95 4.20 -10.34
CA THR A 218 -13.11 4.42 -9.48
C THR A 218 -14.41 4.41 -10.30
N GLY A 219 -14.48 5.18 -11.39
CA GLY A 219 -15.65 5.26 -12.26
C GLY A 219 -15.95 3.96 -13.02
N ALA A 220 -14.92 3.21 -13.43
CA ALA A 220 -15.07 1.91 -14.10
C ALA A 220 -15.39 0.74 -13.15
N GLY A 221 -15.53 0.97 -11.84
CA GLY A 221 -15.91 -0.05 -10.86
C GLY A 221 -14.78 -1.02 -10.44
N LEU A 222 -13.51 -0.69 -10.70
CA LEU A 222 -12.38 -1.51 -10.32
C LEU A 222 -12.06 -1.36 -8.82
N ASP A 223 -12.47 -2.34 -8.02
CA ASP A 223 -12.14 -2.47 -6.60
C ASP A 223 -11.19 -3.66 -6.31
N SER A 224 -10.82 -3.87 -5.04
CA SER A 224 -9.89 -4.93 -4.63
C SER A 224 -10.45 -6.35 -4.67
N LYS A 225 -11.73 -6.52 -5.04
CA LYS A 225 -12.44 -7.80 -5.20
C LYS A 225 -12.95 -8.00 -6.63
N HIS A 226 -12.64 -7.09 -7.55
CA HIS A 226 -13.10 -7.14 -8.93
C HIS A 226 -12.61 -8.39 -9.67
N SER A 227 -13.47 -9.01 -10.47
CA SER A 227 -13.27 -10.33 -11.07
C SER A 227 -12.09 -10.43 -12.05
N SER A 228 -11.60 -9.30 -12.56
CA SER A 228 -10.38 -9.26 -13.39
C SER A 228 -9.10 -9.53 -12.59
N GLY A 229 -9.14 -9.37 -11.26
CA GLY A 229 -7.97 -9.47 -10.37
C GLY A 229 -6.86 -8.44 -10.63
N ILE A 230 -7.14 -7.40 -11.42
CA ILE A 230 -6.23 -6.25 -11.59
C ILE A 230 -6.18 -5.48 -10.26
N PRO A 231 -5.00 -5.01 -9.81
CA PRO A 231 -4.89 -4.17 -8.61
C PRO A 231 -5.75 -2.90 -8.72
N SER A 232 -6.48 -2.57 -7.64
CA SER A 232 -7.32 -1.37 -7.58
C SER A 232 -6.55 -0.06 -7.35
N THR A 233 -5.22 -0.12 -7.32
CA THR A 233 -4.30 1.02 -7.27
C THR A 233 -3.33 0.99 -8.46
N VAL A 234 -2.99 2.17 -8.98
CA VAL A 234 -1.98 2.36 -10.03
C VAL A 234 -0.57 2.18 -9.45
N TRP A 235 -0.36 2.70 -8.24
CA TRP A 235 0.90 2.55 -7.51
C TRP A 235 0.69 1.92 -6.13
N LYS A 236 1.58 1.01 -5.77
CA LYS A 236 1.81 0.54 -4.40
C LYS A 236 2.95 1.36 -3.79
N ASN A 237 2.93 1.56 -2.47
CA ASN A 237 3.98 2.30 -1.76
C ASN A 237 5.40 1.81 -2.14
N THR A 238 5.60 0.49 -2.14
CA THR A 238 6.87 -0.20 -2.44
C THR A 238 7.32 -0.12 -3.91
N THR A 239 6.47 0.38 -4.80
CA THR A 239 6.83 0.65 -6.22
C THR A 239 7.27 2.10 -6.45
N LEU A 240 7.09 2.96 -5.45
CA LEU A 240 7.46 4.38 -5.46
C LEU A 240 8.74 4.61 -4.65
N LEU A 241 8.76 4.13 -3.39
CA LEU A 241 9.90 4.22 -2.46
C LEU A 241 10.23 2.84 -1.88
N ALA A 242 11.47 2.65 -1.42
CA ALA A 242 11.89 1.41 -0.73
C ALA A 242 11.35 1.37 0.72
N ASP A 243 11.05 0.19 1.26
CA ASP A 243 10.50 0.04 2.61
C ASP A 243 11.41 0.61 3.72
N SER A 244 12.72 0.63 3.52
CA SER A 244 13.65 1.33 4.42
C SER A 244 13.41 2.84 4.43
N GLU A 245 13.33 3.49 3.27
CA GLU A 245 13.06 4.92 3.16
C GLU A 245 11.66 5.27 3.69
N ILE A 246 10.65 4.43 3.40
CA ILE A 246 9.29 4.57 3.94
C ILE A 246 9.30 4.52 5.47
N LYS A 247 10.12 3.64 6.07
CA LYS A 247 10.28 3.54 7.52
C LYS A 247 11.04 4.75 8.07
N ASP A 248 12.18 5.11 7.50
CA ASP A 248 13.04 6.18 7.98
C ASP A 248 12.30 7.54 7.98
N LEU A 249 11.54 7.85 6.93
CA LEU A 249 10.71 9.06 6.86
C LEU A 249 9.65 9.12 7.97
N LYS A 250 9.05 7.99 8.35
CA LYS A 250 8.10 7.90 9.47
C LYS A 250 8.80 7.96 10.83
N ASP A 251 9.91 7.25 11.00
CA ASP A 251 10.66 7.21 12.26
C ASP A 251 11.19 8.60 12.62
N ILE A 252 11.63 9.40 11.63
CA ILE A 252 11.98 10.80 11.85
C ILE A 252 10.77 11.60 12.34
N TYR A 253 9.60 11.50 11.69
CA TYR A 253 8.37 12.20 12.11
C TYR A 253 7.97 11.85 13.55
N PHE A 254 7.98 10.56 13.91
CA PHE A 254 7.64 10.14 15.27
C PHE A 254 8.71 10.53 16.29
N SER A 255 9.99 10.61 15.90
CA SER A 255 11.06 11.14 16.77
C SER A 255 10.85 12.63 17.08
N GLU A 256 10.53 13.45 16.07
CA GLU A 256 10.28 14.89 16.24
C GLU A 256 9.03 15.15 17.09
N LEU A 257 7.97 14.36 16.91
CA LEU A 257 6.75 14.45 17.71
C LEU A 257 6.99 14.12 19.20
N ASN A 258 7.90 13.20 19.50
CA ASN A 258 8.33 12.87 20.87
C ASN A 258 9.26 13.93 21.47
N VAL A 259 10.12 14.57 20.67
CA VAL A 259 10.95 15.70 21.14
C VAL A 259 10.06 16.91 21.44
N ALA A 260 9.10 17.23 20.57
CA ALA A 260 8.16 18.32 20.76
C ALA A 260 7.35 18.17 22.05
N SER A 261 6.74 16.99 22.30
CA SER A 261 5.99 16.74 23.53
C SER A 261 6.85 16.79 24.79
N THR A 262 8.10 16.33 24.73
CA THR A 262 9.06 16.42 25.83
C THR A 262 9.49 17.86 26.11
N SER A 263 9.60 18.71 25.07
CA SER A 263 9.99 20.12 25.22
C SER A 263 8.93 21.00 25.91
N ILE A 264 7.65 20.65 25.75
CA ILE A 264 6.52 21.38 26.36
C ILE A 264 6.34 21.01 27.85
N ALA A 265 6.88 19.86 28.28
CA ALA A 265 6.66 19.28 29.61
C ALA A 265 7.61 19.83 30.72
N LYS A 266 8.16 21.05 30.56
CA LYS A 266 9.05 21.68 31.57
C LYS A 266 8.57 23.06 32.04
N PRO A 267 7.73 23.13 33.07
CA PRO A 267 7.81 24.19 34.08
C PRO A 267 9.12 24.04 34.88
N ASP A 268 9.64 25.15 35.41
CA ASP A 268 10.72 25.13 36.40
C ASP A 268 10.16 24.75 37.78
N GLU A 269 10.64 23.66 38.38
CA GLU A 269 10.50 23.47 39.83
C GLU A 269 11.68 22.68 40.40
N LYS A 270 12.17 23.10 41.56
CA LYS A 270 13.35 22.53 42.22
C LYS A 270 12.93 21.41 43.19
N LYS A 271 13.80 20.40 43.30
CA LYS A 271 14.10 19.56 44.49
C LYS A 271 13.06 19.56 45.63
N ASP A 272 12.59 18.41 46.10
CA ASP A 272 13.48 17.42 46.74
C ASP A 272 13.08 15.93 46.59
N GLN A 273 13.97 15.05 47.05
CA GLN A 273 13.83 13.59 47.22
C GLN A 273 14.16 13.22 48.68
N PRO A 274 13.87 12.00 49.22
CA PRO A 274 13.79 10.68 48.57
C PRO A 274 12.43 9.97 48.86
N SER A 275 12.19 8.64 48.78
CA SER A 275 13.06 7.46 48.68
C SER A 275 12.39 6.19 48.08
N THR A 276 13.20 5.13 47.93
CA THR A 276 12.90 3.67 47.98
C THR A 276 11.43 3.18 47.82
N THR A 277 11.15 2.23 46.93
CA THR A 277 11.47 0.79 47.15
C THR A 277 11.39 -0.06 45.86
N THR A 278 11.75 -1.35 45.93
CA THR A 278 11.86 -2.26 44.77
C THR A 278 10.84 -3.41 44.78
N LYS A 279 10.34 -3.83 43.59
CA LYS A 279 10.41 -5.23 43.04
C LYS A 279 9.46 -5.53 41.86
N LYS A 280 10.06 -6.12 40.79
CA LYS A 280 9.60 -7.23 39.90
C LYS A 280 8.17 -7.23 39.27
N LYS A 281 8.15 -7.33 37.92
CA LYS A 281 7.04 -7.93 37.13
C LYS A 281 6.99 -9.47 37.26
N PRO A 282 5.85 -10.09 36.89
CA PRO A 282 5.92 -11.30 36.05
C PRO A 282 4.92 -11.32 34.86
N VAL A 283 5.47 -11.65 33.68
CA VAL A 283 4.98 -12.44 32.53
C VAL A 283 3.46 -12.69 32.33
N PRO A 284 2.91 -12.53 31.09
CA PRO A 284 1.50 -12.76 30.76
C PRO A 284 1.11 -14.26 30.63
N LYS A 285 -0.21 -14.53 30.67
CA LYS A 285 -0.79 -15.88 30.44
C LYS A 285 -0.94 -16.17 28.95
N LYS A 286 -0.75 -17.44 28.55
CA LYS A 286 -1.11 -17.96 27.23
C LYS A 286 -2.62 -17.82 26.98
N LYS A 287 -3.02 -17.60 25.73
CA LYS A 287 -4.31 -18.06 25.19
C LYS A 287 -4.10 -19.36 24.40
N ILE A 288 -5.17 -20.14 24.29
CA ILE A 288 -5.24 -21.35 23.47
C ILE A 288 -5.51 -20.94 22.02
N GLN A 289 -5.06 -21.77 21.09
CA GLN A 289 -5.27 -21.65 19.65
C GLN A 289 -6.27 -22.74 19.26
N GLU A 290 -7.34 -22.36 18.56
CA GLU A 290 -8.31 -23.29 17.97
C GLU A 290 -8.06 -23.31 16.46
N ASP A 291 -8.16 -24.50 15.83
CA ASP A 291 -7.69 -24.72 14.47
C ASP A 291 -8.67 -24.19 13.41
N ASP A 292 -8.20 -23.25 12.57
CA ASP A 292 -8.85 -22.86 11.32
C ASP A 292 -8.13 -23.56 10.14
N PRO A 293 -8.78 -24.50 9.44
CA PRO A 293 -8.16 -25.28 8.37
C PRO A 293 -7.99 -24.54 7.03
N PHE A 294 -8.25 -23.23 6.96
CA PHE A 294 -8.09 -22.43 5.72
C PHE A 294 -7.12 -21.23 5.82
N ALA A 295 -6.27 -21.17 6.85
CA ALA A 295 -5.17 -20.20 6.91
C ALA A 295 -4.12 -20.49 5.81
N SER A 296 -3.87 -19.53 4.92
CA SER A 296 -2.96 -19.69 3.77
C SER A 296 -1.48 -19.63 4.15
N GLU A 297 -0.68 -20.56 3.63
CA GLU A 297 0.77 -20.60 3.78
C GLU A 297 1.48 -19.44 3.03
N ASP A 298 1.95 -18.41 3.76
CA ASP A 298 2.88 -17.39 3.23
C ASP A 298 3.82 -16.83 4.34
N GLU A 299 4.08 -17.62 5.40
CA GLU A 299 4.89 -17.27 6.60
C GLU A 299 5.94 -18.37 6.91
N ALA A 300 6.55 -18.95 5.87
CA ALA A 300 7.50 -20.06 5.99
C ALA A 300 8.99 -19.64 5.91
N ASP A 301 9.34 -18.69 5.04
CA ASP A 301 10.75 -18.35 4.74
C ASP A 301 11.45 -17.51 5.83
N ALA A 302 10.71 -16.94 6.79
CA ALA A 302 11.29 -16.11 7.85
C ALA A 302 12.07 -16.91 8.91
N GLN A 303 11.74 -18.20 9.13
CA GLN A 303 12.22 -18.97 10.29
C GLN A 303 13.45 -19.86 10.03
N GLU A 304 13.85 -20.10 8.78
CA GLU A 304 15.05 -20.91 8.50
C GLU A 304 16.36 -20.11 8.70
N ALA A 305 16.32 -18.79 8.54
CA ALA A 305 17.49 -17.90 8.67
C ALA A 305 18.09 -17.91 10.10
N GLU A 306 17.26 -17.77 11.15
CA GLU A 306 17.74 -17.74 12.53
C GLU A 306 18.32 -19.09 13.01
N ARG A 307 17.81 -20.22 12.48
CA ARG A 307 18.25 -21.56 12.92
C ARG A 307 19.71 -21.87 12.54
N LYS A 308 20.24 -21.29 11.47
CA LYS A 308 21.61 -21.59 10.99
C LYS A 308 22.73 -20.84 11.72
N GLN A 309 22.42 -19.79 12.50
CA GLN A 309 23.45 -19.01 13.23
C GLN A 309 23.72 -19.50 14.67
N LYS A 310 22.90 -20.41 15.25
CA LYS A 310 23.02 -20.82 16.67
C LYS A 310 23.80 -22.12 16.94
N VAL A 311 24.36 -22.78 15.91
CA VAL A 311 25.04 -24.09 16.07
C VAL A 311 26.57 -23.98 16.18
N GLN A 312 27.21 -22.91 15.68
CA GLN A 312 28.68 -22.76 15.71
C GLN A 312 29.24 -22.12 16.99
N ALA A 313 28.75 -22.50 18.18
CA ALA A 313 29.16 -21.84 19.44
C ALA A 313 29.14 -22.69 20.72
N LYS A 314 29.68 -23.93 20.71
CA LYS A 314 30.27 -24.65 21.87
C LYS A 314 30.82 -26.03 21.50
N GLY A 315 32.02 -26.39 21.98
CA GLY A 315 32.57 -27.76 21.89
C GLY A 315 34.07 -27.85 21.58
N LYS A 316 34.95 -27.69 22.59
CA LYS A 316 36.41 -27.93 22.47
C LYS A 316 37.00 -28.57 23.74
N SER A 317 36.93 -29.90 23.84
CA SER A 317 37.76 -30.79 24.69
C SER A 317 37.30 -32.25 24.53
N GLY A 318 38.15 -33.28 24.43
CA GLY A 318 39.60 -33.32 24.19
C GLY A 318 40.17 -34.76 24.13
N LYS A 319 41.32 -34.95 23.45
CA LYS A 319 42.27 -36.11 23.44
C LYS A 319 41.76 -37.56 23.24
N ARG A 320 42.10 -38.14 22.06
CA ARG A 320 42.98 -39.32 21.75
C ARG A 320 43.27 -40.40 22.84
N PRO A 321 43.67 -41.67 22.51
CA PRO A 321 44.34 -42.10 21.25
C PRO A 321 43.94 -43.46 20.60
N GLN A 322 44.44 -43.69 19.37
CA GLN A 322 44.79 -44.99 18.72
C GLN A 322 43.71 -46.07 18.49
N THR A 323 43.80 -46.98 17.51
CA THR A 323 44.65 -47.07 16.28
C THR A 323 43.71 -46.93 15.03
N SER A 324 43.71 -47.61 13.87
CA SER A 324 44.50 -48.68 13.22
C SER A 324 44.47 -48.54 11.69
N ASP A 325 45.30 -49.32 11.01
CA ASP A 325 45.59 -49.31 9.56
C ASP A 325 44.57 -50.09 8.72
N MET A 326 44.35 -49.68 7.45
CA MET A 326 44.75 -50.49 6.29
C MET A 326 44.62 -49.75 4.96
N ASP A 327 45.51 -50.12 4.03
CA ASP A 327 45.66 -49.63 2.67
C ASP A 327 44.46 -49.93 1.74
N GLU A 328 44.26 -49.07 0.73
CA GLU A 328 44.63 -49.47 -0.64
C GLU A 328 45.02 -48.23 -1.47
N ASN A 329 45.80 -48.43 -2.52
CA ASN A 329 46.63 -47.40 -3.16
C ASN A 329 46.69 -47.65 -4.68
N ALA A 330 47.01 -46.61 -5.47
CA ALA A 330 47.40 -46.69 -6.90
C ALA A 330 46.35 -47.22 -7.93
N ASP A 331 46.47 -46.97 -9.25
CA ASP A 331 46.91 -45.73 -9.93
C ASP A 331 46.42 -45.68 -11.41
N GLU A 332 46.57 -44.52 -12.03
CA GLU A 332 46.70 -44.17 -13.46
C GLU A 332 46.41 -45.18 -14.62
N SER A 333 45.43 -44.77 -15.45
CA SER A 333 45.63 -44.40 -16.89
C SER A 333 45.46 -45.43 -18.04
N VAL A 334 45.79 -44.94 -19.26
CA VAL A 334 45.88 -45.57 -20.60
C VAL A 334 44.60 -45.66 -21.48
N GLU A 335 44.52 -44.78 -22.48
CA GLU A 335 43.75 -45.00 -23.73
C GLU A 335 44.35 -46.15 -24.56
N PRO A 336 43.54 -46.79 -25.44
CA PRO A 336 44.02 -46.87 -26.83
C PRO A 336 42.97 -46.56 -27.91
N LYS A 337 43.44 -45.91 -28.97
CA LYS A 337 42.69 -45.49 -30.16
C LYS A 337 42.38 -46.67 -31.09
N THR A 338 41.19 -46.70 -31.70
CA THR A 338 40.95 -47.46 -32.94
C THR A 338 40.30 -46.59 -34.03
N LYS A 339 40.63 -46.87 -35.29
CA LYS A 339 40.22 -46.09 -36.48
C LYS A 339 38.99 -46.71 -37.13
N LYS A 340 38.08 -45.90 -37.68
CA LYS A 340 37.17 -46.34 -38.75
C LYS A 340 37.24 -45.39 -39.95
N LYS A 341 37.62 -45.94 -41.11
CA LYS A 341 37.46 -45.27 -42.41
C LYS A 341 35.96 -45.06 -42.68
N LYS A 342 35.60 -43.98 -43.37
CA LYS A 342 34.32 -43.88 -44.08
C LYS A 342 34.60 -43.58 -45.54
N SER A 343 33.97 -44.35 -46.43
CA SER A 343 34.12 -44.18 -47.88
C SER A 343 33.36 -42.94 -48.36
N THR A 344 33.86 -42.29 -49.40
CA THR A 344 33.12 -41.35 -50.25
C THR A 344 33.40 -41.70 -51.72
N ARG A 345 32.48 -41.28 -52.59
CA ARG A 345 32.36 -41.64 -54.01
C ARG A 345 32.09 -40.36 -54.79
#